data_AF-A0A2S8NVH7-F1
#
_entry.id   AF-A0A2S8NVH7-F1
#
_cell.length_a   1.000
_cell.length_b   1.000
_cell.length_c   1.000
_cell.angle_alpha   90.00
_cell.angle_beta   90.00
_cell.angle_gamma   90.00
#
_symmetry.space_group_name_H-M   'P 1'
#
loop_
_entity.id
_entity.type
_entity.pdbx_description
1 polymer ?
#
loop_
_entity_poly.entity_id
_entity_poly.type
_entity_poly.pdbx_seq_one_letter_code
_entity_poly.pdbx_strand_id
1 'polypeptide(L)'
;MKINLSLKLEHKYLYIISVSGGVDSMVLLDYLYHRQFTLVAVYFDHCQRKDSFKDKILVEKYCNSKKIPLHYFQLTELSKNNFQHNARLIRQTYLKQIASQYKTPYIITAHHLDDLAETILMRISRGSSLSGYSGMNSFNVFQNFIWLKPFLYLSKQIIRNYAKQNKTPFLEDSTNNSELYTRNKIRHQIIPKFKAIGNFLKKIKHFHLQIQESSDLINHLTNVFFQQQKSNHFDLNSFLNLHVAIQKNIILRLLEEKKIIVNFYIITNIIKGLFNLNKPNNRWYLNKKWYLIKEYDKFFFQENYLLNTDIINNKYKPLLYSCVNLQLLSFCNIKQIIFYDEGKLCPPFYLRQRKPGDLLHFSFGTQKLKKFLINNKITYSRRSLIWLVVDQNNKILFIPKLYLNNSLGQQKFLYLGLKEI
;
A
#
# COMPACT_ATOMS: atom_id res chain seq x y z
N MET A 1 -2.84 -3.99 44.28
CA MET A 1 -3.11 -2.76 43.49
C MET A 1 -3.89 -3.11 42.21
N LYS A 2 -5.00 -2.43 41.93
CA LYS A 2 -5.77 -2.63 40.69
C LYS A 2 -5.15 -1.79 39.58
N ILE A 3 -4.67 -2.43 38.51
CA ILE A 3 -4.15 -1.75 37.33
C ILE A 3 -5.28 -1.73 36.28
N ASN A 4 -5.52 -0.56 35.68
CA ASN A 4 -6.47 -0.44 34.58
C ASN A 4 -5.76 -0.72 33.26
N LEU A 5 -6.01 -1.91 32.69
CA LEU A 5 -5.48 -2.28 31.38
C LEU A 5 -6.08 -1.41 30.26
N SER A 6 -5.34 -1.24 29.18
CA SER A 6 -5.79 -0.50 27.98
C SER A 6 -6.89 -1.22 27.19
N LEU A 7 -7.09 -2.51 27.45
CA LEU A 7 -8.03 -3.39 26.79
C LEU A 7 -8.48 -4.51 27.74
N LYS A 8 -9.66 -5.07 27.50
CA LYS A 8 -10.19 -6.22 28.26
C LYS A 8 -9.58 -7.52 27.72
N LEU A 9 -9.08 -8.36 28.62
CA LEU A 9 -8.66 -9.73 28.32
C LEU A 9 -9.74 -10.70 28.80
N GLU A 10 -9.87 -11.86 28.15
CA GLU A 10 -10.85 -12.88 28.50
C GLU A 10 -10.13 -14.16 28.97
N HIS A 11 -10.58 -14.74 30.08
CA HIS A 11 -9.94 -15.91 30.69
C HIS A 11 -10.01 -17.18 29.84
N LYS A 12 -10.97 -17.26 28.91
CA LYS A 12 -11.14 -18.43 28.02
C LYS A 12 -10.02 -18.57 26.99
N TYR A 13 -9.21 -17.54 26.77
CA TYR A 13 -8.14 -17.54 25.77
C TYR A 13 -6.79 -17.86 26.40
N LEU A 14 -5.93 -18.53 25.62
CA LEU A 14 -4.51 -18.71 25.92
C LEU A 14 -3.72 -17.56 25.28
N TYR A 15 -2.76 -16.99 26.02
CA TYR A 15 -1.96 -15.86 25.57
C TYR A 15 -0.47 -16.21 25.47
N ILE A 16 0.16 -15.91 24.33
CA ILE A 16 1.61 -15.96 24.18
C ILE A 16 2.20 -14.63 24.65
N ILE A 17 2.97 -14.64 25.73
CA ILE A 17 3.58 -13.42 26.30
C ILE A 17 5.07 -13.35 26.00
N SER A 18 5.51 -12.24 25.40
CA SER A 18 6.94 -11.98 25.18
C SER A 18 7.57 -11.41 26.44
N VAL A 19 8.57 -12.11 26.97
CA VAL A 19 9.27 -11.76 28.22
C VAL A 19 10.73 -11.44 27.93
N SER A 20 11.26 -10.39 28.55
CA SER A 20 12.67 -9.97 28.39
C SER A 20 13.49 -10.02 29.69
N GLY A 21 12.88 -10.38 30.82
CA GLY A 21 13.51 -10.32 32.15
C GLY A 21 13.52 -8.91 32.78
N GLY A 22 13.21 -7.89 31.97
CA GLY A 22 13.04 -6.52 32.44
C GLY A 22 11.70 -6.28 33.14
N VAL A 23 11.66 -5.21 33.95
CA VAL A 23 10.53 -4.86 34.83
C VAL A 23 9.16 -4.88 34.14
N ASP A 24 9.03 -4.35 32.93
CA ASP A 24 7.72 -4.25 32.26
C ASP A 24 7.15 -5.63 31.94
N SER A 25 8.00 -6.49 31.36
CA SER A 25 7.61 -7.81 30.93
C SER A 25 7.36 -8.75 32.10
N MET A 26 8.18 -8.66 33.16
CA MET A 26 8.01 -9.45 34.37
C MET A 26 6.76 -9.03 35.14
N VAL A 27 6.49 -7.72 35.25
CA VAL A 27 5.25 -7.22 35.87
C VAL A 27 4.03 -7.64 35.07
N LEU A 28 4.08 -7.64 33.74
CA LEU A 28 2.95 -8.10 32.93
C LEU A 28 2.68 -9.60 33.12
N LEU A 29 3.73 -10.41 33.10
CA LEU A 29 3.64 -11.85 33.36
C LEU A 29 3.05 -12.13 34.74
N ASP A 30 3.58 -11.47 35.76
CA ASP A 30 3.14 -11.61 37.16
C ASP A 30 1.70 -11.16 37.37
N TYR A 31 1.35 -10.00 36.82
CA TYR A 31 0.01 -9.43 36.91
C TYR A 31 -1.06 -10.35 36.32
N LEU A 32 -0.77 -10.95 35.16
CA LEU A 32 -1.70 -11.86 34.48
C LEU A 32 -1.73 -13.23 35.15
N TYR A 33 -0.59 -13.74 35.62
CA TYR A 33 -0.53 -15.00 36.36
C TYR A 33 -1.38 -14.95 37.64
N HIS A 34 -1.24 -13.90 38.46
CA HIS A 34 -2.02 -13.73 39.68
C HIS A 34 -3.53 -13.54 39.45
N ARG A 35 -3.93 -13.30 38.20
CA ARG A 35 -5.34 -13.23 37.76
C ARG A 35 -5.79 -14.50 37.07
N GLN A 36 -5.01 -15.58 37.12
CA GLN A 36 -5.39 -16.88 36.57
C GLN A 36 -5.68 -16.83 35.05
N PHE A 37 -4.90 -16.04 34.31
CA PHE A 37 -4.89 -16.16 32.84
C PHE A 37 -4.06 -17.37 32.41
N THR A 38 -4.45 -18.01 31.31
CA THR A 38 -3.68 -19.08 30.69
C THR A 38 -2.57 -18.49 29.83
N LEU A 39 -1.31 -18.72 30.21
CA LEU A 39 -0.15 -18.05 29.64
C LEU A 39 0.89 -19.06 29.11
N VAL A 40 1.55 -18.68 28.03
CA VAL A 40 2.80 -19.31 27.55
C VAL A 40 3.83 -18.20 27.37
N ALA A 41 4.94 -18.29 28.08
CA ALA A 41 6.01 -17.31 28.02
C ALA A 41 6.99 -17.62 26.88
N VAL A 42 7.48 -16.58 26.22
CA VAL A 42 8.54 -16.69 25.20
C VAL A 42 9.62 -15.67 25.52
N TYR A 43 10.84 -16.17 25.74
CA TYR A 43 12.03 -15.38 26.02
C TYR A 43 13.00 -15.41 24.84
N PHE A 44 13.56 -14.24 24.53
CA PHE A 44 14.53 -14.06 23.45
C PHE A 44 15.85 -13.58 24.02
N ASP A 45 16.89 -14.40 23.92
CA ASP A 45 18.25 -14.00 24.25
C ASP A 45 18.90 -13.35 23.04
N HIS A 46 19.22 -12.06 23.16
CA HIS A 46 19.90 -11.28 22.13
C HIS A 46 21.44 -11.42 22.16
N CYS A 47 21.99 -12.11 23.17
CA CYS A 47 23.42 -12.33 23.40
C CYS A 47 24.30 -11.06 23.31
N GLN A 48 23.72 -9.88 23.57
CA GLN A 48 24.44 -8.60 23.47
C GLN A 48 25.33 -8.30 24.69
N ARG A 49 25.03 -8.92 25.83
CA ARG A 49 25.77 -8.79 27.08
C ARG A 49 26.32 -10.14 27.48
N LYS A 50 27.53 -10.16 28.04
CA LYS A 50 28.11 -11.35 28.68
C LYS A 50 27.21 -11.89 29.82
N ASP A 51 26.45 -11.01 30.44
CA ASP A 51 25.54 -11.32 31.55
C ASP A 51 24.08 -11.62 31.13
N SER A 52 23.79 -11.74 29.83
CA SER A 52 22.44 -12.07 29.32
C SER A 52 21.89 -13.38 29.89
N PHE A 53 22.76 -14.32 30.25
CA PHE A 53 22.37 -15.57 30.92
C PHE A 53 21.63 -15.35 32.26
N LYS A 54 21.90 -14.24 32.97
CA LYS A 54 21.23 -13.93 34.24
C LYS A 54 19.73 -13.66 34.04
N ASP A 55 19.39 -12.98 32.95
CA ASP A 55 18.00 -12.69 32.57
C ASP A 55 17.26 -13.99 32.23
N LYS A 56 17.90 -14.90 31.49
CA LYS A 56 17.36 -16.24 31.22
C LYS A 56 17.06 -17.00 32.50
N ILE A 57 18.03 -17.10 33.41
CA ILE A 57 17.87 -17.83 34.68
C ILE A 57 16.72 -17.26 35.51
N LEU A 58 16.58 -15.93 35.55
CA LEU A 58 15.48 -15.28 36.27
C LEU A 58 14.12 -15.67 35.69
N VAL A 59 13.97 -15.58 34.37
CA VAL A 59 12.69 -15.89 33.69
C VAL A 59 12.36 -17.37 33.81
N GLU A 60 13.35 -18.24 33.67
CA GLU A 60 13.21 -19.69 33.81
C GLU A 60 12.79 -20.09 35.22
N LYS A 61 13.46 -19.59 36.26
CA LYS A 61 13.07 -19.82 37.66
C LYS A 61 11.66 -19.35 37.95
N TYR A 62 11.30 -18.15 37.47
CA TYR A 62 9.96 -17.61 37.66
C TYR A 62 8.91 -18.50 37.00
N CYS A 63 9.07 -18.84 35.72
CA CYS A 63 8.11 -19.66 34.98
C CYS A 63 7.98 -21.07 35.58
N ASN A 64 9.09 -21.71 35.95
CA ASN A 64 9.10 -23.04 36.58
C ASN A 64 8.36 -23.03 37.91
N SER A 65 8.61 -22.04 38.78
CA SER A 65 7.93 -21.92 40.09
C SER A 65 6.42 -21.75 39.97
N LYS A 66 5.95 -21.20 38.84
CA LYS A 66 4.54 -20.90 38.57
C LYS A 66 3.89 -21.88 37.59
N LYS A 67 4.61 -22.90 37.13
CA LYS A 67 4.18 -23.87 36.11
C LYS A 67 3.69 -23.21 34.80
N ILE A 68 4.34 -22.13 34.39
CA ILE A 68 4.07 -21.43 33.12
C ILE A 68 5.00 -22.03 32.05
N PRO A 69 4.50 -22.57 30.92
CA PRO A 69 5.35 -23.03 29.83
C PRO A 69 6.24 -21.91 29.30
N LEU A 70 7.54 -22.18 29.14
CA LEU A 70 8.53 -21.23 28.66
C LEU A 70 9.20 -21.74 27.37
N HIS A 71 9.18 -20.92 26.32
CA HIS A 71 9.97 -21.13 25.11
C HIS A 71 11.17 -20.18 25.08
N TYR A 72 12.34 -20.73 24.83
CA TYR A 72 13.61 -20.00 24.78
C TYR A 72 14.15 -19.98 23.35
N PHE A 73 14.51 -18.79 22.86
CA PHE A 73 15.18 -18.63 21.58
C PHE A 73 16.44 -17.76 21.72
N GLN A 74 17.54 -18.25 21.18
CA GLN A 74 18.79 -17.49 21.10
C GLN A 74 18.93 -16.85 19.71
N LEU A 75 19.30 -15.58 19.65
CA LEU A 75 19.38 -14.79 18.42
C LEU A 75 20.85 -14.50 18.06
N THR A 76 21.57 -15.52 17.59
CA THR A 76 23.03 -15.47 17.37
C THR A 76 23.48 -14.88 16.03
N GLU A 77 22.61 -14.81 15.01
CA GLU A 77 23.02 -14.48 13.62
C GLU A 77 22.33 -13.23 13.06
N LEU A 78 22.47 -12.10 13.75
CA LEU A 78 21.90 -10.84 13.28
C LEU A 78 22.98 -9.94 12.68
N SER A 79 22.82 -9.57 11.42
CA SER A 79 23.68 -8.59 10.75
C SER A 79 23.81 -7.31 11.60
N LYS A 80 25.04 -6.77 11.75
CA LYS A 80 25.30 -5.56 12.55
C LYS A 80 24.47 -4.35 12.06
N ASN A 81 24.24 -4.24 10.75
CA ASN A 81 23.35 -3.22 10.20
C ASN A 81 21.88 -3.53 10.53
N ASN A 82 21.19 -2.55 11.12
CA ASN A 82 19.78 -2.64 11.50
C ASN A 82 19.44 -3.78 12.48
N PHE A 83 20.38 -4.17 13.36
CA PHE A 83 20.19 -5.23 14.36
C PHE A 83 18.84 -5.17 15.08
N GLN A 84 18.43 -4.00 15.61
CA GLN A 84 17.17 -3.86 16.35
C GLN A 84 15.93 -4.15 15.48
N HIS A 85 15.96 -3.75 14.21
CA HIS A 85 14.88 -4.02 13.27
C HIS A 85 14.81 -5.51 12.96
N ASN A 86 15.95 -6.12 12.63
CA ASN A 86 16.04 -7.54 12.30
C ASN A 86 15.68 -8.42 13.52
N ALA A 87 16.18 -8.09 14.72
CA ALA A 87 15.81 -8.73 15.97
C ALA A 87 14.30 -8.65 16.22
N ARG A 88 13.67 -7.50 15.96
CA ARG A 88 12.21 -7.34 16.09
C ARG A 88 11.46 -8.25 15.10
N LEU A 89 11.91 -8.36 13.85
CA LEU A 89 11.28 -9.22 12.85
C LEU A 89 11.38 -10.70 13.24
N ILE A 90 12.57 -11.16 13.63
CA ILE A 90 12.77 -12.56 14.05
C ILE A 90 11.91 -12.90 15.27
N ARG A 91 11.87 -12.02 16.29
CA ARG A 91 10.98 -12.21 17.45
C ARG A 91 9.52 -12.35 17.04
N GLN A 92 9.06 -11.53 16.08
CA GLN A 92 7.69 -11.64 15.59
C GLN A 92 7.43 -12.97 14.91
N THR A 93 8.38 -13.48 14.12
CA THR A 93 8.27 -14.78 13.47
C THR A 93 8.14 -15.91 14.50
N TYR A 94 9.02 -15.97 15.49
CA TYR A 94 8.97 -17.00 16.53
C TYR A 94 7.72 -16.90 17.40
N LEU A 95 7.30 -15.69 17.79
CA LEU A 95 6.05 -15.50 18.54
C LEU A 95 4.84 -16.04 17.79
N LYS A 96 4.77 -15.82 16.47
CA LYS A 96 3.71 -16.37 15.62
C LYS A 96 3.78 -17.89 15.51
N GLN A 97 4.98 -18.44 15.36
CA GLN A 97 5.18 -19.89 15.30
C GLN A 97 4.68 -20.57 16.58
N ILE A 98 5.05 -20.03 17.75
CA ILE A 98 4.56 -20.53 19.04
C ILE A 98 3.05 -20.34 19.16
N ALA A 99 2.51 -19.17 18.79
CA ALA A 99 1.07 -18.93 18.81
C ALA A 99 0.28 -19.95 17.96
N SER A 100 0.78 -20.29 16.75
CA SER A 100 0.23 -21.35 15.91
C SER A 100 0.30 -22.73 16.58
N GLN A 101 1.42 -23.08 17.22
CA GLN A 101 1.59 -24.36 17.92
C GLN A 101 0.57 -24.54 19.04
N TYR A 102 0.29 -23.47 19.79
CA TYR A 102 -0.73 -23.46 20.86
C TYR A 102 -2.14 -23.14 20.37
N LYS A 103 -2.36 -23.03 19.05
CA LYS A 103 -3.65 -22.74 18.43
C LYS A 103 -4.33 -21.49 18.99
N THR A 104 -3.55 -20.44 19.27
CA THR A 104 -4.06 -19.14 19.73
C THR A 104 -3.65 -18.02 18.77
N PRO A 105 -4.52 -17.04 18.48
CA PRO A 105 -4.11 -15.85 17.75
C PRO A 105 -3.47 -14.80 18.66
N TYR A 106 -3.56 -14.92 19.99
CA TYR A 106 -3.28 -13.81 20.92
C TYR A 106 -1.81 -13.76 21.36
N ILE A 107 -1.15 -12.66 21.03
CA ILE A 107 0.23 -12.37 21.42
C ILE A 107 0.26 -11.09 22.25
N ILE A 108 0.85 -11.15 23.45
CA ILE A 108 0.91 -10.05 24.41
C ILE A 108 2.34 -9.51 24.55
N THR A 109 2.47 -8.19 24.61
CA THR A 109 3.74 -7.49 24.91
C THR A 109 3.54 -6.39 25.95
N ALA A 110 4.58 -6.07 26.71
CA ALA A 110 4.54 -5.12 27.83
C ALA A 110 4.84 -3.66 27.45
N HIS A 111 4.45 -3.25 26.25
CA HIS A 111 4.58 -1.84 25.86
C HIS A 111 3.68 -0.96 26.73
N HIS A 112 4.21 0.20 27.12
CA HIS A 112 3.56 1.11 28.06
C HIS A 112 3.49 2.56 27.54
N LEU A 113 2.94 3.47 28.35
CA LEU A 113 2.67 4.86 27.93
C LEU A 113 3.93 5.64 27.58
N ASP A 114 5.04 5.39 28.29
CA ASP A 114 6.32 6.00 27.94
C ASP A 114 6.84 5.51 26.57
N ASP A 115 6.63 4.24 26.19
CA ASP A 115 6.99 3.73 24.85
C ASP A 115 6.14 4.37 23.75
N LEU A 116 4.87 4.64 24.06
CA LEU A 116 3.97 5.36 23.16
C LEU A 116 4.49 6.79 22.94
N ALA A 117 4.88 7.49 24.00
CA ALA A 117 5.49 8.82 23.90
C ALA A 117 6.78 8.81 23.07
N GLU A 118 7.67 7.84 23.32
CA GLU A 118 8.89 7.65 22.51
C GLU A 118 8.55 7.45 21.03
N THR A 119 7.57 6.59 20.74
CA THR A 119 7.17 6.27 19.36
C THR A 119 6.59 7.48 18.65
N ILE A 120 5.74 8.26 19.32
CA ILE A 120 5.14 9.47 18.77
C ILE A 120 6.23 10.51 18.45
N LEU A 121 7.11 10.80 19.41
CA LEU A 121 8.21 11.76 19.19
C LEU A 121 9.16 11.31 18.07
N MET A 122 9.50 10.02 18.01
CA MET A 122 10.30 9.44 16.92
C MET A 122 9.63 9.64 15.55
N ARG A 123 8.30 9.43 15.47
CA ARG A 123 7.56 9.55 14.22
C ARG A 123 7.35 11.01 13.80
N ILE A 124 7.17 11.93 14.75
CA ILE A 124 7.18 13.37 14.47
C ILE A 124 8.52 13.77 13.85
N SER A 125 9.64 13.34 14.43
CA SER A 125 10.98 13.67 13.93
C SER A 125 11.27 13.13 12.52
N ARG A 126 10.72 11.96 12.16
CA ARG A 126 10.96 11.32 10.85
C ARG A 126 9.94 11.70 9.77
N GLY A 127 8.80 12.24 10.17
CA GLY A 127 7.62 12.32 9.33
C GLY A 127 6.87 10.98 9.24
N SER A 128 5.55 11.05 9.22
CA SER A 128 4.66 9.88 9.14
C SER A 128 3.30 10.24 8.53
N SER A 129 2.46 9.22 8.31
CA SER A 129 1.03 9.42 8.01
C SER A 129 0.26 9.83 9.27
N LEU A 130 -1.01 10.22 9.13
CA LEU A 130 -1.86 10.54 10.28
C LEU A 130 -1.94 9.37 11.28
N SER A 131 -2.21 8.15 10.79
CA SER A 131 -2.18 6.93 11.60
C SER A 131 -0.79 6.64 12.17
N GLY A 132 0.26 7.02 11.45
CA GLY A 132 1.62 7.00 11.94
C GLY A 132 1.80 7.89 13.17
N TYR A 133 1.32 9.12 13.16
CA TYR A 133 1.51 10.03 14.28
C TYR A 133 0.76 9.62 15.57
N SER A 134 -0.27 8.78 15.50
CA SER A 134 -0.91 8.25 16.72
C SER A 134 0.02 7.35 17.53
N GLY A 135 1.10 6.81 16.95
CA GLY A 135 2.03 5.93 17.63
C GLY A 135 1.62 4.45 17.54
N MET A 136 1.33 3.80 18.66
CA MET A 136 1.00 2.37 18.66
C MET A 136 -0.38 2.12 19.26
N ASN A 137 -1.14 1.20 18.68
CA ASN A 137 -2.46 0.84 19.18
C ASN A 137 -2.37 -0.22 20.29
N SER A 138 -3.39 -0.24 21.15
CA SER A 138 -3.54 -1.20 22.25
C SER A 138 -3.71 -2.63 21.72
N PHE A 139 -4.36 -2.80 20.58
CA PHE A 139 -4.42 -4.04 19.83
C PHE A 139 -4.21 -3.80 18.33
N ASN A 140 -3.67 -4.78 17.62
CA ASN A 140 -3.59 -4.79 16.14
C ASN A 140 -3.76 -6.22 15.62
N VAL A 141 -4.43 -6.38 14.48
CA VAL A 141 -4.51 -7.67 13.77
C VAL A 141 -3.48 -7.68 12.65
N PHE A 142 -2.64 -8.70 12.60
CA PHE A 142 -1.64 -8.86 11.54
C PHE A 142 -1.43 -10.34 11.20
N GLN A 143 -1.67 -10.72 9.95
CA GLN A 143 -1.55 -12.10 9.45
C GLN A 143 -2.29 -13.12 10.35
N ASN A 144 -3.56 -12.82 10.69
CA ASN A 144 -4.42 -13.62 11.58
C ASN A 144 -4.02 -13.66 13.07
N PHE A 145 -2.95 -12.98 13.47
CA PHE A 145 -2.56 -12.84 14.88
C PHE A 145 -3.03 -11.50 15.46
N ILE A 146 -3.43 -11.51 16.73
CA ILE A 146 -3.91 -10.36 17.49
C ILE A 146 -2.82 -9.96 18.49
N TRP A 147 -2.17 -8.83 18.22
CA TRP A 147 -1.09 -8.28 19.03
C TRP A 147 -1.63 -7.31 20.07
N LEU A 148 -1.56 -7.68 21.34
CA LEU A 148 -2.11 -6.95 22.47
C LEU A 148 -1.01 -6.25 23.29
N LYS A 149 -1.30 -5.04 23.75
CA LYS A 149 -0.45 -4.21 24.62
C LYS A 149 -1.27 -3.72 25.82
N PRO A 150 -1.59 -4.61 26.78
CA PRO A 150 -2.48 -4.27 27.90
C PRO A 150 -1.98 -3.12 28.77
N PHE A 151 -0.66 -2.89 28.80
CA PHE A 151 -0.04 -1.82 29.59
C PHE A 151 0.09 -0.48 28.87
N LEU A 152 -0.40 -0.36 27.62
CA LEU A 152 -0.14 0.80 26.76
C LEU A 152 -0.51 2.16 27.40
N TYR A 153 -1.51 2.19 28.29
CA TYR A 153 -1.96 3.42 28.95
C TYR A 153 -1.47 3.58 30.40
N LEU A 154 -0.53 2.74 30.82
CA LEU A 154 0.12 2.81 32.13
C LEU A 154 1.46 3.50 32.01
N SER A 155 1.79 4.38 32.96
CA SER A 155 3.13 4.94 33.05
C SER A 155 4.12 3.90 33.57
N LYS A 156 5.39 4.06 33.21
CA LYS A 156 6.50 3.27 33.76
C LYS A 156 6.52 3.31 35.29
N GLN A 157 6.13 4.42 35.89
CA GLN A 157 6.08 4.58 37.35
C GLN A 157 5.05 3.64 37.99
N ILE A 158 3.86 3.49 37.41
CA ILE A 158 2.83 2.56 37.91
C ILE A 158 3.35 1.12 37.84
N ILE A 159 4.03 0.76 36.74
CA ILE A 159 4.63 -0.58 36.56
C ILE A 159 5.70 -0.83 37.64
N ARG A 160 6.59 0.12 37.89
CA ARG A 160 7.61 0.02 38.95
C ARG A 160 7.01 -0.07 40.35
N ASN A 161 5.97 0.71 40.64
CA ASN A 161 5.26 0.65 41.92
C ASN A 161 4.63 -0.74 42.13
N TYR A 162 4.02 -1.32 41.10
CA TYR A 162 3.52 -2.68 41.16
C TYR A 162 4.64 -3.70 41.43
N ALA A 163 5.77 -3.59 40.73
CA ALA A 163 6.91 -4.49 40.93
C ALA A 163 7.39 -4.46 42.38
N LYS A 164 7.51 -3.26 42.98
CA LYS A 164 7.92 -3.07 44.37
C LYS A 164 6.91 -3.66 45.35
N GLN A 165 5.61 -3.40 45.14
CA GLN A 165 4.54 -3.84 46.04
C GLN A 165 4.36 -5.37 46.04
N ASN A 166 4.44 -6.00 44.86
CA ASN A 166 4.23 -7.44 44.72
C ASN A 166 5.54 -8.24 44.73
N LYS A 167 6.68 -7.57 45.00
CA LYS A 167 8.02 -8.16 45.00
C LYS A 167 8.32 -8.96 43.72
N THR A 168 7.87 -8.44 42.58
CA THR A 168 8.07 -9.10 41.28
C THR A 168 9.56 -9.10 40.95
N PRO A 169 10.19 -10.25 40.67
CA PRO A 169 11.61 -10.29 40.32
C PRO A 169 11.82 -9.77 38.90
N PHE A 170 12.83 -8.91 38.74
CA PHE A 170 13.28 -8.42 37.44
C PHE A 170 14.76 -8.01 37.51
N LEU A 171 15.40 -7.91 36.35
CA LEU A 171 16.74 -7.35 36.20
C LEU A 171 16.67 -6.06 35.37
N GLU A 172 17.48 -5.06 35.73
CA GLU A 172 17.63 -3.86 34.91
C GLU A 172 18.72 -4.07 33.86
N ASP A 173 18.37 -3.87 32.59
CA ASP A 173 19.33 -3.98 31.50
C ASP A 173 20.18 -2.71 31.41
N SER A 174 21.48 -2.85 31.65
CA SER A 174 22.47 -1.76 31.60
C SER A 174 22.62 -1.13 30.22
N THR A 175 22.29 -1.84 29.14
CA THR A 175 22.34 -1.30 27.76
C THR A 175 21.29 -0.21 27.51
N ASN A 176 20.25 -0.15 28.35
CA ASN A 176 19.26 0.92 28.30
C ASN A 176 19.88 2.31 28.53
N ASN A 177 21.07 2.40 29.11
CA ASN A 177 21.77 3.67 29.37
C ASN A 177 22.62 4.15 28.17
N SER A 178 22.69 3.38 27.09
CA SER A 178 23.46 3.77 25.90
C SER A 178 22.76 4.86 25.09
N GLU A 179 23.46 5.93 24.71
CA GLU A 179 22.89 7.00 23.86
C GLU A 179 23.00 6.74 22.35
N LEU A 180 23.55 5.58 21.95
CA LEU A 180 23.79 5.26 20.53
C LEU A 180 22.50 5.26 19.69
N TYR A 181 21.35 4.95 20.31
CA TYR A 181 20.09 4.80 19.62
C TYR A 181 19.18 6.03 19.79
N THR A 182 18.55 6.49 18.70
CA THR A 182 17.60 7.61 18.71
C THR A 182 16.52 7.47 19.79
N ARG A 183 16.03 6.24 20.01
CA ARG A 183 15.03 5.94 21.03
C ARG A 183 15.54 6.22 22.45
N ASN A 184 16.79 5.86 22.73
CA ASN A 184 17.41 6.09 24.03
C ASN A 184 17.68 7.59 24.26
N LYS A 185 18.11 8.32 23.21
CA LYS A 185 18.24 9.79 23.28
C LYS A 185 16.90 10.45 23.63
N ILE A 186 15.81 10.06 22.97
CA ILE A 186 14.47 10.58 23.27
C ILE A 186 14.06 10.25 24.71
N ARG A 187 14.29 9.01 25.15
CA ARG A 187 13.95 8.54 26.50
C ARG A 187 14.69 9.29 27.61
N HIS A 188 15.99 9.53 27.45
CA HIS A 188 16.84 10.08 28.50
C HIS A 188 16.98 11.60 28.46
N GLN A 189 16.96 12.21 27.27
CA GLN A 189 17.23 13.65 27.12
C GLN A 189 15.97 14.48 26.86
N ILE A 190 14.96 13.91 26.21
CA ILE A 190 13.78 14.68 25.74
C ILE A 190 12.57 14.47 26.64
N ILE A 191 12.17 13.21 26.87
CA ILE A 191 10.99 12.89 27.68
C ILE A 191 11.08 13.47 29.10
N PRO A 192 12.22 13.42 29.82
CA PRO A 192 12.31 13.99 31.17
C PRO A 192 12.08 15.50 31.18
N LYS A 193 12.59 16.22 30.18
CA LYS A 193 12.34 17.66 30.03
C LYS A 193 10.85 17.97 29.83
N PHE A 194 10.15 17.19 29.01
CA PHE A 194 8.70 17.35 28.86
C PHE A 194 7.92 17.01 30.13
N LYS A 195 8.34 15.98 30.87
CA LYS A 195 7.72 15.60 32.14
C LYS A 195 7.90 16.69 33.22
N ALA A 196 9.01 17.42 33.20
CA ALA A 196 9.25 18.53 34.13
C ALA A 196 8.30 19.72 33.89
N ILE A 197 7.81 19.92 32.66
CA ILE A 197 6.91 21.02 32.31
C ILE A 197 5.45 20.73 32.74
N GLY A 198 5.08 19.47 32.94
CA GLY A 198 3.76 19.09 33.45
C GLY A 198 3.33 17.68 33.08
N ASN A 199 2.02 17.47 32.93
CA ASN A 199 1.40 16.16 32.71
C ASN A 199 1.58 15.59 31.29
N PHE A 200 2.82 15.52 30.81
CA PHE A 200 3.18 15.12 29.46
C PHE A 200 2.59 13.77 29.03
N LEU A 201 2.73 12.73 29.84
CA LEU A 201 2.22 11.39 29.50
C LEU A 201 0.69 11.36 29.35
N LYS A 202 -0.04 12.11 30.18
CA LYS A 202 -1.50 12.25 30.06
C LYS A 202 -1.86 12.96 28.74
N LYS A 203 -1.16 14.05 28.40
CA LYS A 203 -1.35 14.78 27.14
C LYS A 203 -1.02 13.92 25.92
N ILE A 204 0.04 13.11 25.98
CA ILE A 204 0.39 12.14 24.93
C ILE A 204 -0.72 11.11 24.74
N LYS A 205 -1.29 10.58 25.82
CA LYS A 205 -2.43 9.64 25.73
C LYS A 205 -3.63 10.30 25.03
N HIS A 206 -4.00 11.53 25.41
CA HIS A 206 -5.09 12.25 24.76
C HIS A 206 -4.82 12.52 23.28
N PHE A 207 -3.61 12.97 22.94
CA PHE A 207 -3.18 13.15 21.56
C PHE A 207 -3.28 11.86 20.75
N HIS A 208 -2.76 10.74 21.27
CA HIS A 208 -2.86 9.43 20.64
C HIS A 208 -4.33 9.05 20.33
N LEU A 209 -5.22 9.18 21.32
CA LEU A 209 -6.64 8.82 21.16
C LEU A 209 -7.33 9.68 20.11
N GLN A 210 -7.16 11.01 20.14
CA GLN A 210 -7.78 11.92 19.16
C GLN A 210 -7.32 11.66 17.72
N ILE A 211 -6.01 11.42 17.53
CA ILE A 211 -5.47 11.09 16.21
C ILE A 211 -5.96 9.71 15.75
N GLN A 212 -6.09 8.75 16.66
CA GLN A 212 -6.63 7.44 16.34
C GLN A 212 -8.10 7.52 15.90
N GLU A 213 -8.96 8.22 16.67
CA GLU A 213 -10.37 8.45 16.32
C GLU A 213 -10.52 9.11 14.94
N SER A 214 -9.72 10.14 14.68
CA SER A 214 -9.69 10.83 13.38
C SER A 214 -9.23 9.90 12.25
N SER A 215 -8.20 9.10 12.50
CA SER A 215 -7.69 8.13 11.53
C SER A 215 -8.70 7.02 11.25
N ASP A 216 -9.44 6.57 12.25
CA ASP A 216 -10.45 5.50 12.12
C ASP A 216 -11.60 5.97 11.23
N LEU A 217 -12.08 7.21 11.41
CA LEU A 217 -13.06 7.82 10.51
C LEU A 217 -12.55 7.92 9.06
N ILE A 218 -11.33 8.42 8.86
CA ILE A 218 -10.74 8.55 7.52
C ILE A 218 -10.58 7.17 6.86
N ASN A 219 -10.16 6.16 7.62
CA ASN A 219 -10.04 4.79 7.14
C ASN A 219 -11.40 4.18 6.79
N HIS A 220 -12.43 4.44 7.60
CA HIS A 220 -13.80 4.02 7.32
C HIS A 220 -14.31 4.60 6.00
N LEU A 221 -14.19 5.92 5.80
CA LEU A 221 -14.63 6.56 4.55
C LEU A 221 -13.81 6.11 3.34
N THR A 222 -12.52 5.84 3.55
CA THR A 222 -11.65 5.24 2.52
C THR A 222 -12.11 3.82 2.15
N ASN A 223 -12.52 3.00 3.12
CA ASN A 223 -13.08 1.67 2.86
C ASN A 223 -14.38 1.75 2.06
N VAL A 224 -15.29 2.67 2.41
CA VAL A 224 -16.54 2.90 1.68
C VAL A 224 -16.25 3.23 0.21
N PHE A 225 -15.28 4.12 -0.04
CA PHE A 225 -14.86 4.42 -1.41
C PHE A 225 -14.42 3.16 -2.16
N PHE A 226 -13.56 2.32 -1.57
CA PHE A 226 -13.09 1.11 -2.23
C PHE A 226 -14.20 0.07 -2.47
N GLN A 227 -15.14 -0.08 -1.55
CA GLN A 227 -16.26 -1.03 -1.69
C GLN A 227 -17.20 -0.68 -2.87
N GLN A 228 -17.31 0.60 -3.20
CA GLN A 228 -18.14 1.06 -4.32
C GLN A 228 -17.50 0.82 -5.69
N GLN A 229 -16.21 0.47 -5.74
CA GLN A 229 -15.44 0.37 -6.98
C GLN A 229 -15.42 -1.09 -7.44
N LYS A 230 -15.97 -1.35 -8.64
CA LYS A 230 -16.09 -2.71 -9.20
C LYS A 230 -14.79 -3.25 -9.81
N SER A 231 -13.76 -2.42 -9.94
CA SER A 231 -12.53 -2.78 -10.63
C SER A 231 -11.34 -1.98 -10.09
N ASN A 232 -10.12 -2.34 -10.53
CA ASN A 232 -8.91 -1.55 -10.27
C ASN A 232 -8.87 -0.20 -11.03
N HIS A 233 -9.94 0.14 -11.77
CA HIS A 233 -10.15 1.45 -12.35
C HIS A 233 -11.10 2.24 -11.45
N PHE A 234 -10.55 3.28 -10.84
CA PHE A 234 -11.26 4.17 -9.93
C PHE A 234 -11.87 5.32 -10.70
N ASP A 235 -13.16 5.56 -10.49
CA ASP A 235 -13.84 6.73 -11.02
C ASP A 235 -13.25 8.02 -10.42
N LEU A 236 -12.83 8.95 -11.29
CA LEU A 236 -12.15 10.17 -10.92
C LEU A 236 -13.10 11.17 -10.27
N ASN A 237 -14.35 11.29 -10.76
CA ASN A 237 -15.29 12.29 -10.26
C ASN A 237 -15.71 11.99 -8.81
N SER A 238 -16.03 10.73 -8.52
CA SER A 238 -16.29 10.26 -7.15
C SER A 238 -15.10 10.51 -6.22
N PHE A 239 -13.87 10.30 -6.69
CA PHE A 239 -12.67 10.62 -5.92
C PHE A 239 -12.48 12.13 -5.67
N LEU A 240 -12.66 12.97 -6.70
CA LEU A 240 -12.45 14.42 -6.61
C LEU A 240 -13.46 15.10 -5.68
N ASN A 241 -14.66 14.53 -5.54
CA ASN A 241 -15.70 15.03 -4.63
C ASN A 241 -15.44 14.69 -3.14
N LEU A 242 -14.46 13.85 -2.83
CA LEU A 242 -14.11 13.52 -1.45
C LEU A 242 -13.30 14.65 -0.80
N HIS A 243 -13.38 14.73 0.54
CA HIS A 243 -12.52 15.61 1.31
C HIS A 243 -11.03 15.25 1.10
N VAL A 244 -10.15 16.26 1.06
CA VAL A 244 -8.72 16.11 0.75
C VAL A 244 -8.00 15.11 1.67
N ALA A 245 -8.44 14.98 2.93
CA ALA A 245 -7.89 14.00 3.87
C ALA A 245 -8.15 12.55 3.41
N ILE A 246 -9.35 12.29 2.89
CA ILE A 246 -9.76 10.97 2.38
C ILE A 246 -9.02 10.69 1.07
N GLN A 247 -8.92 11.68 0.17
CA GLN A 247 -8.15 11.57 -1.07
C GLN A 247 -6.68 11.18 -0.80
N LYS A 248 -6.02 11.87 0.13
CA LYS A 248 -4.65 11.54 0.56
C LYS A 248 -4.55 10.12 1.11
N ASN A 249 -5.53 9.69 1.91
CA ASN A 249 -5.55 8.35 2.49
C ASN A 249 -5.77 7.25 1.45
N ILE A 250 -6.66 7.46 0.47
CA ILE A 250 -6.88 6.55 -0.67
C ILE A 250 -5.57 6.36 -1.44
N ILE A 251 -4.91 7.45 -1.83
CA ILE A 251 -3.63 7.36 -2.56
C ILE A 251 -2.55 6.69 -1.71
N LEU A 252 -2.43 7.05 -0.42
CA LEU A 252 -1.50 6.41 0.50
C LEU A 252 -1.72 4.89 0.54
N ARG A 253 -2.96 4.45 0.75
CA ARG A 253 -3.28 3.02 0.84
C ARG A 253 -3.01 2.27 -0.46
N LEU A 254 -3.35 2.87 -1.61
CA LEU A 254 -3.04 2.26 -2.90
C LEU A 254 -1.53 2.08 -3.12
N LEU A 255 -0.72 3.03 -2.66
CA LEU A 255 0.74 2.93 -2.71
C LEU A 255 1.26 1.84 -1.74
N GLU A 256 0.71 1.77 -0.53
CA GLU A 256 1.06 0.77 0.49
C GLU A 256 0.72 -0.66 0.03
N GLU A 257 -0.44 -0.87 -0.60
CA GLU A 257 -0.85 -2.15 -1.19
C GLU A 257 0.14 -2.63 -2.26
N LYS A 258 0.80 -1.71 -2.97
CA LYS A 258 1.86 -2.02 -3.95
C LYS A 258 3.27 -2.02 -3.35
N LYS A 259 3.40 -1.89 -2.03
CA LYS A 259 4.68 -1.83 -1.29
C LYS A 259 5.61 -0.72 -1.81
N ILE A 260 5.04 0.40 -2.20
CA ILE A 260 5.79 1.57 -2.70
C ILE A 260 6.19 2.43 -1.50
N ILE A 261 7.45 2.89 -1.49
CA ILE A 261 7.93 3.82 -0.47
C ILE A 261 7.26 5.18 -0.71
N VAL A 262 6.54 5.66 0.30
CA VAL A 262 5.74 6.87 0.18
C VAL A 262 6.46 8.05 0.83
N ASN A 263 6.45 9.19 0.15
CA ASN A 263 6.72 10.49 0.76
C ASN A 263 5.56 11.45 0.46
N PHE A 264 5.48 12.53 1.24
CA PHE A 264 4.40 13.52 1.12
C PHE A 264 4.32 14.17 -0.26
N TYR A 265 5.47 14.34 -0.92
CA TYR A 265 5.57 14.94 -2.25
C TYR A 265 4.90 14.10 -3.34
N ILE A 266 5.08 12.77 -3.32
CA ILE A 266 4.46 11.85 -4.27
C ILE A 266 2.93 11.94 -4.18
N ILE A 267 2.35 11.85 -2.97
CA ILE A 267 0.90 11.94 -2.78
C ILE A 267 0.37 13.28 -3.29
N THR A 268 1.03 14.38 -2.90
CA THR A 268 0.60 15.73 -3.25
C THR A 268 0.63 15.96 -4.77
N ASN A 269 1.66 15.45 -5.45
CA ASN A 269 1.77 15.54 -6.90
C ASN A 269 0.74 14.70 -7.65
N ILE A 270 0.45 13.50 -7.15
CA ILE A 270 -0.60 12.64 -7.70
C ILE A 270 -1.94 13.38 -7.62
N ILE A 271 -2.31 13.85 -6.43
CA ILE A 271 -3.58 14.57 -6.23
C ILE A 271 -3.65 15.80 -7.14
N LYS A 272 -2.61 16.65 -7.16
CA LYS A 272 -2.58 17.84 -8.03
C LYS A 272 -2.81 17.50 -9.51
N GLY A 273 -2.19 16.44 -10.03
CA GLY A 273 -2.41 16.06 -11.43
C GLY A 273 -3.72 15.32 -11.69
N LEU A 274 -4.30 14.64 -10.68
CA LEU A 274 -5.67 14.10 -10.76
C LEU A 274 -6.70 15.24 -10.88
N PHE A 275 -6.53 16.34 -10.14
CA PHE A 275 -7.35 17.54 -10.25
C PHE A 275 -7.16 18.34 -11.56
N ASN A 276 -6.07 18.11 -12.30
CA ASN A 276 -5.79 18.87 -13.52
C ASN A 276 -6.70 18.43 -14.68
N LEU A 277 -7.80 19.15 -14.89
CA LEU A 277 -8.77 18.89 -15.97
C LEU A 277 -8.18 19.14 -17.37
N ASN A 278 -7.20 20.03 -17.50
CA ASN A 278 -6.55 20.34 -18.78
C ASN A 278 -5.61 19.22 -19.27
N LYS A 279 -5.21 18.32 -18.37
CA LYS A 279 -4.41 17.13 -18.67
C LYS A 279 -5.24 15.87 -18.37
N PRO A 280 -6.17 15.49 -19.27
CA PRO A 280 -7.03 14.32 -19.07
C PRO A 280 -6.23 13.02 -19.03
N ASN A 281 -5.05 12.98 -19.63
CA ASN A 281 -4.17 11.82 -19.58
C ASN A 281 -2.88 12.20 -18.85
N ASN A 282 -2.52 11.44 -17.82
CA ASN A 282 -1.28 11.63 -17.07
C ASN A 282 -0.75 10.29 -16.54
N ARG A 283 0.55 10.20 -16.31
CA ARG A 283 1.23 8.99 -15.84
C ARG A 283 2.30 9.34 -14.82
N TRP A 284 2.25 8.72 -13.65
CA TRP A 284 3.26 8.86 -12.60
C TRP A 284 4.05 7.57 -12.51
N TYR A 285 5.37 7.66 -12.70
CA TYR A 285 6.29 6.57 -12.39
C TYR A 285 6.45 6.48 -10.87
N LEU A 286 6.16 5.30 -10.30
CA LEU A 286 6.22 5.11 -8.85
C LEU A 286 7.42 4.26 -8.45
N ASN A 287 7.67 3.17 -9.19
CA ASN A 287 8.88 2.35 -9.08
C ASN A 287 9.07 1.53 -10.35
N LYS A 288 10.10 0.67 -10.39
CA LYS A 288 10.43 -0.19 -11.54
C LYS A 288 9.25 -1.00 -12.06
N LYS A 289 8.30 -1.35 -11.17
CA LYS A 289 7.16 -2.23 -11.47
C LYS A 289 5.85 -1.48 -11.69
N TRP A 290 5.64 -0.29 -11.13
CA TRP A 290 4.30 0.31 -11.08
C TRP A 290 4.26 1.75 -11.59
N TYR A 291 3.19 2.03 -12.33
CA TYR A 291 2.73 3.37 -12.65
C TYR A 291 1.34 3.61 -12.10
N LEU A 292 1.06 4.86 -11.72
CA LEU A 292 -0.32 5.35 -11.64
C LEU A 292 -0.65 6.04 -12.96
N ILE A 293 -1.82 5.75 -13.51
CA ILE A 293 -2.30 6.33 -14.76
C ILE A 293 -3.62 7.02 -14.51
N LYS A 294 -3.77 8.23 -15.04
CA LYS A 294 -5.03 8.94 -15.23
C LYS A 294 -5.39 8.86 -16.71
N GLU A 295 -6.58 8.37 -17.01
CA GLU A 295 -7.18 8.39 -18.33
C GLU A 295 -8.58 8.98 -18.25
N TYR A 296 -8.73 10.22 -18.70
CA TYR A 296 -9.98 10.98 -18.69
C TYR A 296 -10.62 11.03 -17.30
N ASP A 297 -11.68 10.25 -17.11
CA ASP A 297 -12.58 10.17 -15.96
C ASP A 297 -12.21 9.03 -15.00
N LYS A 298 -11.07 8.37 -15.20
CA LYS A 298 -10.61 7.28 -14.32
C LYS A 298 -9.12 7.34 -14.04
N PHE A 299 -8.72 6.69 -12.95
CA PHE A 299 -7.33 6.42 -12.65
C PHE A 299 -7.11 5.00 -12.14
N PHE A 300 -5.93 4.44 -12.37
CA PHE A 300 -5.60 3.04 -12.04
C PHE A 300 -4.11 2.80 -11.95
N PHE A 301 -3.73 1.69 -11.30
CA PHE A 301 -2.36 1.19 -11.32
C PHE A 301 -2.13 0.30 -12.52
N GLN A 302 -1.00 0.47 -13.19
CA GLN A 302 -0.55 -0.40 -14.26
C GLN A 302 0.85 -0.90 -13.97
N GLU A 303 1.07 -2.20 -14.18
CA GLU A 303 2.41 -2.77 -14.13
C GLU A 303 3.24 -2.28 -15.32
N ASN A 304 4.49 -1.95 -15.04
CA ASN A 304 5.53 -1.75 -16.02
C ASN A 304 5.95 -3.12 -16.55
N TYR A 305 5.12 -3.71 -17.40
CA TYR A 305 5.68 -4.61 -18.39
C TYR A 305 6.62 -3.74 -19.19
N LEU A 306 7.93 -4.06 -19.17
CA LEU A 306 8.81 -3.67 -20.25
C LEU A 306 7.99 -3.86 -21.52
N LEU A 307 7.80 -2.76 -22.22
CA LEU A 307 7.16 -2.72 -23.52
C LEU A 307 7.97 -3.66 -24.42
N ASN A 308 7.73 -4.97 -24.33
CA ASN A 308 7.77 -5.86 -25.46
C ASN A 308 6.61 -5.41 -26.34
N THR A 309 6.77 -4.23 -26.94
CA THR A 309 5.97 -3.73 -28.06
C THR A 309 5.89 -4.78 -29.16
N ASP A 310 6.83 -5.72 -29.18
CA ASP A 310 6.89 -6.80 -30.16
C ASP A 310 5.92 -7.96 -29.84
N ILE A 311 5.45 -8.12 -28.58
CA ILE A 311 4.60 -9.27 -28.22
C ILE A 311 3.10 -8.91 -28.22
N ILE A 312 2.71 -7.66 -27.89
CA ILE A 312 1.29 -7.24 -27.97
C ILE A 312 0.89 -6.84 -29.40
N ASN A 313 1.85 -6.48 -30.27
CA ASN A 313 1.59 -6.20 -31.69
C ASN A 313 1.21 -7.44 -32.52
N ASN A 314 1.26 -8.64 -31.94
CA ASN A 314 0.94 -9.91 -32.61
C ASN A 314 -0.43 -10.50 -32.25
N LYS A 315 -1.42 -9.68 -31.86
CA LYS A 315 -2.82 -10.11 -32.01
C LYS A 315 -3.27 -9.81 -33.44
N TYR A 316 -2.94 -10.76 -34.32
CA TYR A 316 -3.31 -10.93 -35.72
C TYR A 316 -3.46 -9.64 -36.55
N LYS A 317 -2.54 -9.42 -37.48
CA LYS A 317 -2.74 -8.42 -38.55
C LYS A 317 -4.03 -8.79 -39.30
N PRO A 318 -5.05 -7.93 -39.33
CA PRO A 318 -6.27 -8.24 -40.05
C PRO A 318 -5.95 -8.41 -41.54
N LEU A 319 -6.71 -9.26 -42.23
CA LEU A 319 -6.58 -9.40 -43.67
C LEU A 319 -7.44 -8.34 -44.34
N LEU A 320 -6.84 -7.60 -45.29
CA LEU A 320 -7.52 -6.61 -46.11
C LEU A 320 -7.90 -7.24 -47.45
N TYR A 321 -9.16 -7.06 -47.83
CA TYR A 321 -9.70 -7.48 -49.10
C TYR A 321 -10.30 -6.27 -49.81
N SER A 322 -10.11 -6.21 -51.13
CA SER A 322 -10.70 -5.17 -51.98
C SER A 322 -11.36 -5.80 -53.19
N CYS A 323 -12.59 -5.42 -53.49
CA CYS A 323 -13.31 -5.93 -54.67
C CYS A 323 -14.37 -4.92 -55.16
N VAL A 324 -14.82 -5.11 -56.41
CA VAL A 324 -15.89 -4.31 -57.00
C VAL A 324 -17.28 -4.92 -56.74
N ASN A 325 -17.36 -6.19 -56.33
CA ASN A 325 -18.60 -6.89 -55.99
C ASN A 325 -18.64 -7.28 -54.49
N LEU A 326 -19.60 -6.74 -53.73
CA LEU A 326 -19.76 -6.97 -52.28
C LEU A 326 -19.91 -8.46 -51.90
N GLN A 327 -20.46 -9.30 -52.77
CA GLN A 327 -20.66 -10.74 -52.49
C GLN A 327 -19.36 -11.47 -52.14
N LEU A 328 -18.23 -11.01 -52.68
CA LEU A 328 -16.90 -11.57 -52.44
C LEU A 328 -16.32 -11.22 -51.05
N LEU A 329 -16.99 -10.39 -50.25
CA LEU A 329 -16.58 -10.02 -48.88
C LEU A 329 -17.45 -10.68 -47.79
N SER A 330 -18.23 -11.70 -48.11
CA SER A 330 -19.16 -12.36 -47.17
C SER A 330 -18.49 -12.72 -45.84
N PHE A 331 -17.24 -13.18 -45.88
CA PHE A 331 -16.42 -13.64 -44.75
C PHE A 331 -15.69 -12.53 -43.95
N CYS A 332 -15.80 -11.25 -44.33
CA CYS A 332 -15.17 -10.14 -43.61
C CYS A 332 -16.06 -9.64 -42.46
N ASN A 333 -15.48 -9.39 -41.29
CA ASN A 333 -16.20 -8.91 -40.10
C ASN A 333 -16.53 -7.41 -40.20
N ILE A 334 -15.73 -6.65 -40.96
CA ILE A 334 -15.94 -5.22 -41.20
C ILE A 334 -15.93 -5.00 -42.70
N LYS A 335 -16.97 -4.36 -43.23
CA LYS A 335 -17.14 -4.07 -44.65
C LYS A 335 -17.40 -2.58 -44.80
N GLN A 336 -16.74 -1.95 -45.76
CA GLN A 336 -16.83 -0.51 -45.97
C GLN A 336 -16.87 -0.22 -47.47
N ILE A 337 -17.78 0.65 -47.87
CA ILE A 337 -17.85 1.19 -49.23
C ILE A 337 -17.06 2.50 -49.25
N ILE A 338 -16.19 2.65 -50.25
CA ILE A 338 -15.48 3.90 -50.54
C ILE A 338 -15.93 4.40 -51.90
N PHE A 339 -16.46 5.62 -51.91
CA PHE A 339 -16.79 6.34 -53.14
C PHE A 339 -15.61 7.22 -53.57
N TYR A 340 -15.33 7.28 -54.86
CA TYR A 340 -14.19 8.05 -55.38
C TYR A 340 -14.39 8.55 -56.83
N ASP A 341 -13.69 9.63 -57.18
CA ASP A 341 -13.53 10.13 -58.54
C ASP A 341 -12.23 9.59 -59.15
N GLU A 342 -12.14 9.60 -60.48
CA GLU A 342 -10.96 9.12 -61.21
C GLU A 342 -9.67 9.87 -60.78
N GLY A 343 -8.59 9.12 -60.59
CA GLY A 343 -7.29 9.66 -60.15
C GLY A 343 -7.17 10.01 -58.66
N LYS A 344 -8.26 9.97 -57.86
CA LYS A 344 -8.20 10.31 -56.42
C LYS A 344 -7.82 9.16 -55.49
N LEU A 345 -7.66 7.96 -56.04
CA LEU A 345 -7.44 6.71 -55.31
C LEU A 345 -6.30 5.91 -55.96
N CYS A 346 -5.30 5.51 -55.18
CA CYS A 346 -4.04 4.94 -55.69
C CYS A 346 -3.76 3.53 -55.11
N PRO A 347 -4.18 2.44 -55.77
CA PRO A 347 -3.87 1.08 -55.33
C PRO A 347 -2.36 0.77 -55.46
N PRO A 348 -1.80 -0.20 -54.71
CA PRO A 348 -2.49 -1.15 -53.84
C PRO A 348 -2.85 -0.57 -52.46
N PHE A 349 -3.89 -1.13 -51.84
CA PHE A 349 -4.28 -0.78 -50.48
C PHE A 349 -3.60 -1.70 -49.49
N TYR A 350 -3.23 -1.15 -48.33
CA TYR A 350 -2.62 -1.94 -47.28
C TYR A 350 -3.00 -1.43 -45.90
N LEU A 351 -2.75 -2.31 -44.92
CA LEU A 351 -2.95 -2.04 -43.52
C LEU A 351 -1.65 -1.60 -42.88
N ARG A 352 -1.72 -0.52 -42.09
CA ARG A 352 -0.64 -0.12 -41.20
C ARG A 352 -1.15 0.47 -39.90
N GLN A 353 -0.29 0.51 -38.91
CA GLN A 353 -0.52 1.29 -37.70
C GLN A 353 -0.26 2.78 -37.94
N ARG A 354 -0.70 3.60 -36.98
CA ARG A 354 -0.53 5.05 -37.00
C ARG A 354 0.95 5.46 -37.02
N LYS A 355 1.28 6.42 -37.88
CA LYS A 355 2.56 7.12 -37.91
C LYS A 355 2.41 8.57 -37.43
N PRO A 356 3.46 9.18 -36.84
CA PRO A 356 3.48 10.62 -36.57
C PRO A 356 3.22 11.40 -37.85
N GLY A 357 2.34 12.41 -37.81
CA GLY A 357 2.03 13.24 -38.96
C GLY A 357 0.77 12.84 -39.75
N ASP A 358 0.22 11.65 -39.53
CA ASP A 358 -0.98 11.16 -40.22
C ASP A 358 -2.14 12.19 -40.25
N LEU A 359 -2.71 12.40 -41.44
CA LEU A 359 -3.80 13.33 -41.72
C LEU A 359 -5.05 12.59 -42.20
N LEU A 360 -6.20 13.04 -41.71
CA LEU A 360 -7.54 12.67 -42.18
C LEU A 360 -8.07 13.76 -43.11
N HIS A 361 -8.77 13.36 -44.15
CA HIS A 361 -9.33 14.25 -45.17
C HIS A 361 -10.87 14.23 -45.10
N PHE A 362 -11.44 15.41 -44.97
CA PHE A 362 -12.87 15.65 -44.96
C PHE A 362 -13.24 16.53 -46.15
N SER A 363 -14.52 16.63 -46.46
CA SER A 363 -15.02 17.57 -47.49
C SER A 363 -14.65 19.01 -47.19
N PHE A 364 -14.53 19.38 -45.91
CA PHE A 364 -14.23 20.74 -45.44
C PHE A 364 -12.74 20.99 -45.13
N GLY A 365 -11.83 20.04 -45.40
CA GLY A 365 -10.40 20.21 -45.18
C GLY A 365 -9.72 19.01 -44.52
N THR A 366 -8.63 19.24 -43.80
CA THR A 366 -7.83 18.16 -43.19
C THR A 366 -7.70 18.28 -41.67
N GLN A 367 -7.58 17.16 -40.99
CA GLN A 367 -7.34 17.09 -39.55
C GLN A 367 -6.25 16.07 -39.22
N LYS A 368 -5.29 16.44 -38.36
CA LYS A 368 -4.32 15.48 -37.82
C LYS A 368 -5.04 14.34 -37.10
N LEU A 369 -4.71 13.09 -37.43
CA LEU A 369 -5.25 11.89 -36.77
C LEU A 369 -5.05 11.93 -35.25
N LYS A 370 -3.93 12.51 -34.78
CA LYS A 370 -3.70 12.76 -33.35
C LYS A 370 -4.81 13.61 -32.73
N LYS A 371 -5.22 14.71 -33.37
CA LYS A 371 -6.28 15.61 -32.88
C LYS A 371 -7.64 14.90 -32.94
N PHE A 372 -7.92 14.18 -34.03
CA PHE A 372 -9.15 13.40 -34.18
C PHE A 372 -9.34 12.36 -33.06
N LEU A 373 -8.30 11.57 -32.74
CA LEU A 373 -8.36 10.56 -31.68
C LEU A 373 -8.50 11.18 -30.27
N ILE A 374 -7.95 12.37 -30.05
CA ILE A 374 -8.12 13.12 -28.80
C ILE A 374 -9.57 13.57 -28.66
N ASN A 375 -10.15 14.16 -29.71
CA ASN A 375 -11.54 14.63 -29.73
C ASN A 375 -12.53 13.47 -29.48
N ASN A 376 -12.27 12.30 -30.07
CA ASN A 376 -13.07 11.09 -29.86
C ASN A 376 -12.75 10.33 -28.56
N LYS A 377 -11.99 10.94 -27.63
CA LYS A 377 -11.62 10.37 -26.33
C LYS A 377 -11.00 8.96 -26.38
N ILE A 378 -10.25 8.65 -27.44
CA ILE A 378 -9.59 7.34 -27.58
C ILE A 378 -8.38 7.30 -26.65
N THR A 379 -8.30 6.29 -25.77
CA THR A 379 -7.21 6.10 -24.79
C THR A 379 -5.86 5.82 -25.44
N TYR A 380 -4.75 6.12 -24.77
CA TYR A 380 -3.41 5.93 -25.34
C TYR A 380 -3.13 4.47 -25.72
N SER A 381 -3.52 3.53 -24.86
CA SER A 381 -3.43 2.08 -25.09
C SER A 381 -4.21 1.62 -26.33
N ARG A 382 -5.37 2.20 -26.60
CA ARG A 382 -6.14 1.92 -27.82
C ARG A 382 -5.51 2.54 -29.06
N ARG A 383 -4.92 3.74 -28.96
CA ARG A 383 -4.33 4.43 -30.13
C ARG A 383 -3.22 3.63 -30.81
N SER A 384 -2.42 2.87 -30.06
CA SER A 384 -1.36 2.02 -30.61
C SER A 384 -1.90 0.77 -31.32
N LEU A 385 -3.14 0.38 -31.06
CA LEU A 385 -3.77 -0.82 -31.63
C LEU A 385 -4.64 -0.53 -32.85
N ILE A 386 -4.74 0.74 -33.27
CA ILE A 386 -5.60 1.12 -34.40
C ILE A 386 -4.93 0.74 -35.72
N TRP A 387 -5.65 -0.06 -36.50
CA TRP A 387 -5.34 -0.34 -37.89
C TRP A 387 -5.94 0.72 -38.82
N LEU A 388 -5.13 1.22 -39.74
CA LEU A 388 -5.51 2.18 -40.78
C LEU A 388 -5.48 1.47 -42.13
N VAL A 389 -6.52 1.66 -42.93
CA VAL A 389 -6.49 1.26 -44.35
C VAL A 389 -6.06 2.46 -45.17
N VAL A 390 -4.97 2.30 -45.89
CA VAL A 390 -4.33 3.36 -46.66
C VAL A 390 -4.10 2.93 -48.10
N ASP A 391 -3.95 3.92 -48.97
CA ASP A 391 -3.52 3.73 -50.36
C ASP A 391 -1.98 3.77 -50.48
N GLN A 392 -1.45 3.59 -51.70
CA GLN A 392 -0.02 3.58 -51.97
C GLN A 392 0.67 4.88 -51.53
N ASN A 393 -0.02 6.01 -51.61
CA ASN A 393 0.46 7.33 -51.21
C ASN A 393 0.33 7.62 -49.70
N ASN A 394 0.06 6.59 -48.88
CA ASN A 394 -0.20 6.69 -47.44
C ASN A 394 -1.46 7.50 -47.07
N LYS A 395 -2.36 7.78 -48.02
CA LYS A 395 -3.61 8.47 -47.77
C LYS A 395 -4.55 7.56 -47.00
N ILE A 396 -5.10 8.06 -45.89
CA ILE A 396 -6.01 7.28 -45.04
C ILE A 396 -7.38 7.23 -45.71
N LEU A 397 -7.82 6.01 -46.03
CA LEU A 397 -9.08 5.71 -46.68
C LEU A 397 -10.19 5.49 -45.66
N PHE A 398 -9.96 4.62 -44.66
CA PHE A 398 -10.87 4.48 -43.52
C PHE A 398 -10.15 3.93 -42.29
N ILE A 399 -10.75 4.16 -41.12
CA ILE A 399 -10.36 3.59 -39.83
C ILE A 399 -11.58 2.84 -39.30
N PRO A 400 -11.47 1.54 -39.02
CA PRO A 400 -12.61 0.72 -38.61
C PRO A 400 -13.38 1.34 -37.44
N LYS A 401 -14.71 1.51 -37.63
CA LYS A 401 -15.65 2.07 -36.64
C LYS A 401 -15.34 3.50 -36.17
N LEU A 402 -14.38 4.20 -36.79
CA LEU A 402 -13.92 5.52 -36.34
C LEU A 402 -13.97 6.58 -37.43
N TYR A 403 -13.63 6.26 -38.68
CA TYR A 403 -13.50 7.27 -39.74
C TYR A 403 -13.64 6.67 -41.14
N LEU A 404 -14.26 7.42 -42.04
CA LEU A 404 -14.32 7.16 -43.48
C LEU A 404 -13.92 8.42 -44.24
N ASN A 405 -13.09 8.27 -45.26
CA ASN A 405 -12.69 9.39 -46.12
C ASN A 405 -13.76 9.69 -47.17
N ASN A 406 -14.55 10.73 -46.90
CA ASN A 406 -15.63 11.17 -47.78
C ASN A 406 -15.17 12.21 -48.82
N SER A 407 -13.88 12.59 -48.85
CA SER A 407 -13.37 13.61 -49.78
C SER A 407 -12.95 13.04 -51.14
N LEU A 408 -13.15 11.74 -51.35
CA LEU A 408 -12.59 11.02 -52.49
C LEU A 408 -13.45 11.12 -53.74
N GLY A 409 -14.74 11.48 -53.63
CA GLY A 409 -15.65 11.62 -54.78
C GLY A 409 -16.90 10.76 -54.68
N GLN A 410 -17.69 10.73 -55.75
CA GLN A 410 -18.97 9.99 -55.81
C GLN A 410 -19.18 9.18 -57.11
N GLN A 411 -18.28 9.28 -58.08
CA GLN A 411 -18.49 8.70 -59.42
C GLN A 411 -18.33 7.18 -59.48
N LYS A 412 -17.35 6.62 -58.76
CA LYS A 412 -17.04 5.18 -58.69
C LYS A 412 -17.09 4.72 -57.24
N PHE A 413 -17.22 3.41 -57.02
CA PHE A 413 -17.16 2.82 -55.68
C PHE A 413 -16.29 1.57 -55.63
N LEU A 414 -15.70 1.32 -54.47
CA LEU A 414 -14.91 0.15 -54.15
C LEU A 414 -15.36 -0.41 -52.80
N TYR A 415 -15.45 -1.72 -52.68
CA TYR A 415 -15.65 -2.38 -51.39
C TYR A 415 -14.32 -2.77 -50.78
N LEU A 416 -14.12 -2.39 -49.52
CA LEU A 416 -13.02 -2.84 -48.69
C LEU A 416 -13.56 -3.67 -47.51
N GLY A 417 -12.92 -4.80 -47.27
CA GLY A 417 -13.27 -5.72 -46.19
C GLY A 417 -12.07 -5.98 -45.28
N LEU A 418 -12.31 -6.01 -43.97
CA LEU A 418 -11.34 -6.49 -42.99
C LEU A 418 -11.86 -7.76 -42.34
N LYS A 419 -11.02 -8.78 -42.35
CA LYS A 419 -11.21 -9.99 -41.56
C LYS A 419 -10.29 -9.93 -40.35
N GLU A 420 -10.88 -9.75 -39.18
CA GLU A 420 -10.19 -9.95 -37.90
C GLU A 420 -10.02 -11.47 -37.72
N ILE A 421 -8.78 -11.93 -37.54
CA ILE A 421 -8.45 -13.36 -37.30
C ILE A 421 -8.40 -13.61 -35.80
#